data_AF-A0A937R8V5-F1
#
_entry.id   AF-A0A937R8V5-F1
#
_cell.length_a   1.000
_cell.length_b   1.000
_cell.length_c   1.000
_cell.angle_alpha   90.00
_cell.angle_beta   90.00
_cell.angle_gamma   90.00
#
_symmetry.space_group_name_H-M   'P 1'
#
loop_
_entity.id
_entity.type
_entity.pdbx_description
1 polymer ?
#
loop_
_entity_poly.entity_id
_entity_poly.type
_entity_poly.pdbx_seq_one_letter_code
_entity_poly.pdbx_strand_id
1 'polypeptide(L)' 'MDAFNKGVTLGVYIVTVKAGDRINGMTAAWISRVSRNPPMVMVSIGHKSIPFKVVLHAYRNYMI' A
#
# COMPACT_ATOMS: atom_id res chain seq x y z
N MET A 1 7.31 13.91 -15.95
CA MET A 1 6.87 12.66 -15.29
C MET A 1 7.53 11.43 -15.91
N ASP A 2 7.56 11.31 -17.23
CA ASP A 2 8.05 10.11 -17.92
C ASP A 2 9.53 9.78 -17.70
N ALA A 3 10.41 10.80 -17.70
CA ALA A 3 11.84 10.60 -17.43
C ALA A 3 12.13 10.11 -16.01
N PHE A 4 11.37 10.58 -15.01
CA PHE A 4 11.50 10.14 -13.61
C PHE A 4 11.01 8.70 -13.44
N ASN A 5 9.85 8.36 -14.03
CA ASN A 5 9.31 6.99 -13.95
C ASN A 5 10.15 5.95 -14.70
N LYS A 6 10.89 6.35 -15.74
CA LYS A 6 11.78 5.45 -16.50
C LYS A 6 13.18 5.34 -15.90
N GLY A 7 13.63 6.35 -15.14
CA GLY A 7 14.99 6.42 -14.59
C GLY A 7 15.15 5.88 -13.16
N VAL A 8 14.05 5.66 -12.44
CA VAL A 8 14.10 5.20 -11.04
C VAL A 8 13.78 3.70 -10.97
N THR A 9 14.76 2.89 -10.55
CA THR A 9 14.54 1.49 -10.22
C THR A 9 13.74 1.39 -8.93
N LEU A 10 12.54 0.83 -9.01
CA LEU A 10 11.68 0.59 -7.85
C LEU A 10 11.50 -0.90 -7.63
N GLY A 11 11.61 -1.33 -6.37
CA GLY A 11 11.15 -2.66 -5.98
C GLY A 11 9.63 -2.73 -6.11
N VAL A 12 9.13 -3.82 -6.67
CA VAL A 12 7.69 -4.07 -6.82
C VAL A 12 7.27 -5.12 -5.79
N TYR A 13 6.25 -4.79 -5.02
CA TYR A 13 5.73 -5.66 -3.95
C TYR A 13 4.24 -5.91 -4.15
N ILE A 14 3.75 -7.02 -3.62
CA ILE A 14 2.31 -7.28 -3.50
C ILE A 14 1.89 -6.92 -2.08
N VAL A 15 1.06 -5.89 -1.95
CA VAL A 15 0.47 -5.49 -0.67
C VAL A 15 -0.91 -6.12 -0.56
N THR A 16 -1.12 -6.92 0.48
CA THR A 16 -2.38 -7.60 0.73
C THR A 16 -3.09 -7.03 1.94
N VAL A 17 -4.42 -6.98 1.89
CA VAL A 17 -5.27 -6.62 3.02
C VAL A 17 -6.41 -7.63 3.15
N LYS A 18 -6.73 -8.00 4.40
CA LYS A 18 -7.90 -8.80 4.73
C LYS A 18 -9.02 -7.88 5.21
N ALA A 19 -10.20 -7.99 4.61
CA ALA A 19 -11.40 -7.26 5.00
C ALA A 19 -12.55 -8.26 5.15
N GLY A 20 -12.90 -8.60 6.39
CA GLY A 20 -13.79 -9.72 6.69
C GLY A 20 -13.21 -11.04 6.17
N ASP A 21 -13.99 -11.77 5.37
CA ASP A 21 -13.60 -13.06 4.79
C ASP A 21 -12.86 -12.95 3.45
N ARG A 22 -12.62 -11.73 2.95
CA ARG A 22 -11.97 -11.51 1.66
C ARG A 22 -10.54 -11.01 1.82
N ILE A 23 -9.66 -11.49 0.95
CA ILE A 23 -8.29 -11.00 0.80
C ILE A 23 -8.19 -10.24 -0.53
N ASN A 24 -7.65 -9.03 -0.49
CA ASN A 24 -7.38 -8.21 -1.66
C ASN A 24 -5.88 -7.93 -1.76
N GLY A 25 -5.34 -7.97 -2.98
CA GLY A 25 -3.94 -7.66 -3.26
C GLY A 25 -3.81 -6.49 -4.24
N MET A 26 -2.74 -5.71 -4.10
CA MET A 26 -2.33 -4.71 -5.08
C MET A 26 -0.82 -4.79 -5.34
N THR A 27 -0.43 -4.67 -6.60
CA THR A 27 0.97 -4.46 -6.98
C THR A 27 1.35 -3.00 -6.70
N ALA A 28 2.38 -2.78 -5.90
CA ALA A 28 2.83 -1.45 -5.50
C ALA A 28 4.35 -1.31 -5.66
N ALA A 29 4.76 -0.30 -6.41
CA ALA A 29 6.15 0.11 -6.55
C ALA A 29 6.53 1.25 -5.58
N TRP A 30 5.54 2.01 -5.11
CA TRP A 30 5.73 3.16 -4.22
C TRP A 30 5.63 2.75 -2.75
N ILE A 31 6.68 2.10 -2.26
CA ILE A 31 6.80 1.61 -0.87
C ILE A 31 8.11 2.12 -0.27
N SER A 32 8.08 2.47 1.01
CA SER A 32 9.29 2.83 1.75
C SER A 32 9.21 2.40 3.21
N ARG A 33 10.34 1.99 3.79
CA ARG A 33 10.49 1.83 5.24
C ARG A 33 10.67 3.22 5.86
N VAL A 34 9.73 3.62 6.72
CA VAL A 34 9.69 4.98 7.27
C VAL A 34 10.24 5.07 8.70
N SER A 35 10.33 3.96 9.43
CA SER A 35 11.00 3.93 10.72
C SER A 35 11.65 2.58 11.01
N ARG A 36 12.73 2.61 11.80
CA ARG A 36 13.37 1.41 12.35
C ARG A 36 12.86 1.07 13.74
N ASN A 37 12.58 2.08 14.57
CA ASN A 37 12.07 1.90 15.92
C ASN A 37 11.07 3.03 16.25
N PRO A 38 9.76 2.77 16.30
CA PRO A 38 9.13 1.47 16.02
C PRO A 38 9.28 1.06 14.54
N PRO A 39 9.31 -0.23 14.20
CA PRO A 39 9.37 -0.67 12.81
C PRO A 39 8.11 -0.23 12.03
N MET A 40 8.29 0.57 10.98
CA MET A 40 7.16 1.08 10.18
C MET A 40 7.48 1.11 8.68
N VAL A 41 6.44 0.88 7.88
CA VAL A 41 6.46 0.98 6.41
C VAL A 41 5.31 1.86 5.92
N MET A 42 5.49 2.47 4.75
CA MET A 42 4.50 3.29 4.08
C MET A 42 4.32 2.80 2.65
N VAL A 43 3.08 2.86 2.16
CA VAL A 43 2.71 2.61 0.76
C VAL A 43 1.83 3.73 0.24
N SER A 44 2.07 4.18 -0.98
CA SER A 44 1.19 5.13 -1.67
C SER A 44 0.10 4.40 -2.44
N ILE A 45 -1.17 4.78 -2.25
CA ILE A 45 -2.34 4.16 -2.88
C ILE A 45 -3.15 5.24 -3.60
N GLY A 46 -3.49 5.00 -4.86
CA GLY A 46 -4.35 5.92 -5.61
C GLY A 46 -5.77 5.98 -5.02
N HIS A 47 -6.27 7.18 -4.74
CA HIS A 47 -7.56 7.42 -4.05
C HIS A 47 -8.81 6.85 -4.76
N LYS A 48 -8.74 6.61 -6.07
CA LYS A 48 -9.82 6.06 -6.90
C LYS A 48 -9.76 4.54 -7.03
N SER A 49 -8.72 3.90 -6.48
CA SER A 49 -8.49 2.47 -6.62
C SER A 49 -9.37 1.66 -5.66
N ILE A 50 -9.72 0.43 -6.04
CA ILE A 50 -10.41 -0.52 -5.16
C ILE A 50 -9.57 -0.80 -3.89
N PRO A 51 -8.25 -1.05 -3.98
CA PRO A 51 -7.40 -1.23 -2.81
C PRO A 51 -7.51 -0.12 -1.77
N PHE A 52 -7.59 1.15 -2.18
CA PHE A 52 -7.75 2.27 -1.25
C PHE A 52 -9.00 2.13 -0.37
N LYS A 53 -10.13 1.74 -0.97
CA LYS A 53 -11.40 1.54 -0.24
C LYS A 53 -11.31 0.37 0.74
N VAL A 54 -10.69 -0.73 0.32
CA VAL A 54 -10.55 -1.94 1.16
C VAL A 54 -9.61 -1.68 2.32
N VAL A 55 -8.48 -1.02 2.07
CA VAL A 55 -7.51 -0.64 3.11
C VAL A 55 -8.15 0.28 4.14
N LEU A 56 -8.89 1.31 3.70
CA LEU A 56 -9.61 2.20 4.63
C LEU A 56 -10.67 1.46 5.46
N HIS A 57 -11.41 0.54 4.85
CA HIS A 57 -12.38 -0.29 5.58
C HIS A 57 -11.70 -1.19 6.63
N ALA A 58 -10.59 -1.83 6.27
CA ALA A 58 -9.82 -2.66 7.19
C ALA A 58 -9.23 -1.85 8.35
N TYR A 59 -8.69 -0.66 8.10
CA TYR A 59 -8.20 0.24 9.15
C TYR A 59 -9.30 0.63 10.14
N ARG A 60 -10.50 0.94 9.64
CA ARG A 60 -11.63 1.29 10.52
C ARG A 60 -11.98 0.15 11.46
N ASN A 61 -11.97 -1.10 11.00
CA ASN A 61 -12.24 -2.28 11.83
C ASN A 61 -11.11 -2.62 12.82
N TYR A 62 -9.91 -2.06 12.66
CA TYR A 62 -8.78 -2.30 13.56
C TYR A 62 -8.76 -1.34 14.76
N MET A 63 -9.51 -0.23 14.70
CA MET A 63 -9.56 0.81 15.74
C MET A 63 -10.81 0.75 16.64
N ILE A 64 -11.70 -0.21 16.40
CA ILE A 64 -12.86 -0.58 17.23
C ILE A 64 -12.69 -2.02 17.70
#